data_AF-A0A2S5LB51-F1
#
_entry.id   AF-A0A2S5LB51-F1
#
_cell.length_a   1.000
_cell.length_b   1.000
_cell.length_c   1.000
_cell.angle_alpha   90.00
_cell.angle_beta   90.00
_cell.angle_gamma   90.00
#
_symmetry.space_group_name_H-M   'P 1'
#
loop_
_entity.id
_entity.type
_entity.pdbx_description
1 polymer ?
#
loop_
_entity_poly.entity_id
_entity_poly.type
_entity_poly.pdbx_seq_one_letter_code
_entity_poly.pdbx_strand_id
1 'polypeptide(L)'
;HYATRPKACTGGWGRSIIAVTPSGKALPCHAAQTLPGLAFDNVRERPLGDIWRNGAAFNAFRGTEWMKEPCRSCDRREIDFGGCRCQAFAIAGDAAATDPACHLSPDHARFAAYAEVESHITAPDFIYRRYGGAAASTARAKEPA
;
A
#
# COMPACT_ATOMS: atom_id res chain seq x y z
N HIS A 1 10.05 17.33 -4.83
CA HIS A 1 9.59 16.36 -3.82
C HIS A 1 10.55 16.36 -2.63
N TYR A 2 10.11 16.72 -1.42
CA TYR A 2 11.03 16.96 -0.27
C TYR A 2 11.33 15.73 0.61
N ALA A 3 10.54 14.65 0.52
CA ALA A 3 10.77 13.44 1.32
C ALA A 3 11.52 12.38 0.52
N THR A 4 12.70 11.96 1.01
CA THR A 4 13.55 10.93 0.38
C THR A 4 13.34 9.53 0.98
N ARG A 5 12.48 9.41 2.00
CA ARG A 5 12.18 8.18 2.73
C ARG A 5 10.66 8.00 2.86
N PRO A 6 10.15 6.76 2.86
CA PRO A 6 8.72 6.51 2.99
C PRO A 6 8.22 6.82 4.41
N LYS A 7 6.89 6.98 4.52
CA LYS A 7 6.18 6.93 5.80
C LYS A 7 5.80 5.48 6.13
N ALA A 8 5.49 5.20 7.40
CA ALA A 8 4.88 3.94 7.78
C ALA A 8 3.51 3.79 7.12
N CYS A 9 3.38 2.85 6.18
CA CYS A 9 2.11 2.57 5.50
C CYS A 9 1.08 2.11 6.54
N THR A 10 0.00 2.88 6.68
CA THR A 10 -1.03 2.68 7.72
C THR A 10 -0.43 2.43 9.11
N GLY A 11 0.62 3.18 9.48
CA GLY A 11 1.29 3.06 10.79
C GLY A 11 2.13 1.78 11.01
N GLY A 12 2.33 0.96 9.96
CA GLY A 12 3.05 -0.31 9.99
C GLY A 12 2.12 -1.51 9.74
N TRP A 13 2.63 -2.52 9.04
CA TRP A 13 1.86 -3.73 8.72
C TRP A 13 1.35 -4.44 9.97
N GLY A 14 0.04 -4.64 10.05
CA GLY A 14 -0.60 -5.26 11.20
C GLY A 14 -0.30 -4.53 12.52
N ARG A 15 -0.10 -3.20 12.51
CA ARG A 15 0.26 -2.45 13.73
C ARG A 15 -0.82 -1.49 14.22
N SER A 16 -1.59 -0.88 13.32
CA SER A 16 -2.60 0.12 13.71
C SER A 16 -4.02 -0.12 13.19
N ILE A 17 -4.18 -0.84 12.07
CA ILE A 17 -5.48 -1.04 11.44
C ILE A 17 -5.79 -2.51 11.20
N ILE A 18 -7.08 -2.81 11.15
CA ILE A 18 -7.64 -4.03 10.57
C ILE A 18 -8.70 -3.60 9.56
N ALA A 19 -8.63 -4.15 8.35
CA ALA A 19 -9.73 -4.07 7.39
C ALA A 19 -10.50 -5.40 7.39
N VAL A 20 -11.83 -5.34 7.45
CA VAL A 20 -12.70 -6.53 7.35
C VAL A 20 -13.50 -6.44 6.07
N THR A 21 -13.36 -7.43 5.19
CA THR A 21 -14.13 -7.48 3.94
C THR A 21 -15.61 -7.82 4.21
N PRO A 22 -16.53 -7.58 3.26
CA PRO A 22 -17.92 -8.02 3.39
C PRO A 22 -18.07 -9.54 3.61
N SER A 23 -17.13 -10.32 3.06
CA SER A 23 -17.06 -11.77 3.27
C SER A 23 -16.48 -12.18 4.63
N GLY A 24 -16.12 -11.22 5.50
CA GLY A 24 -15.61 -11.46 6.85
C GLY A 24 -14.09 -11.69 6.93
N LYS A 25 -13.34 -11.59 5.83
CA LYS A 25 -11.88 -11.77 5.88
C LYS A 25 -11.23 -10.59 6.59
N ALA A 26 -10.37 -10.86 7.58
CA ALA A 26 -9.59 -9.85 8.27
C ALA A 26 -8.24 -9.65 7.59
N LEU A 27 -7.92 -8.40 7.26
CA LEU A 27 -6.75 -8.00 6.49
C LEU A 27 -5.89 -6.99 7.26
N PRO A 28 -4.55 -7.09 7.21
CA PRO A 28 -3.63 -6.14 7.83
C PRO A 28 -3.58 -4.77 7.13
N CYS A 29 -4.01 -4.71 5.87
CA CYS A 29 -4.31 -3.48 5.13
C CYS A 29 -5.32 -3.79 4.01
N HIS A 30 -5.96 -2.77 3.45
CA HIS A 30 -6.99 -2.96 2.40
C HIS A 30 -6.47 -3.73 1.18
N ALA A 31 -5.23 -3.43 0.75
CA ALA A 31 -4.63 -4.05 -0.42
C ALA A 31 -3.89 -5.38 -0.13
N ALA A 32 -3.97 -5.93 1.09
CA ALA A 32 -3.17 -7.11 1.47
C ALA A 32 -3.45 -8.33 0.58
N GLN A 33 -4.66 -8.46 0.05
CA GLN A 33 -5.07 -9.58 -0.81
C GLN A 33 -4.39 -9.58 -2.19
N THR A 34 -3.70 -8.50 -2.57
CA THR A 34 -2.89 -8.50 -3.79
C THR A 34 -1.58 -9.28 -3.62
N LEU A 35 -1.17 -9.55 -2.38
CA LEU A 35 0.07 -10.26 -2.10
C LEU A 35 -0.16 -11.78 -2.15
N PRO A 36 0.62 -12.51 -2.96
CA PRO A 36 0.52 -13.97 -3.01
C PRO A 36 1.04 -14.60 -1.71
N GLY A 37 0.57 -15.81 -1.41
CA GLY A 37 1.08 -16.61 -0.28
C GLY A 37 0.58 -16.21 1.11
N LEU A 38 -0.31 -15.21 1.22
CA LEU A 38 -0.92 -14.86 2.51
C LEU A 38 -2.23 -15.64 2.75
N ALA A 39 -2.36 -16.20 3.96
CA ALA A 39 -3.58 -16.82 4.44
C ALA A 39 -4.33 -15.87 5.40
N PHE A 40 -5.57 -15.54 5.06
CA PHE A 40 -6.42 -14.61 5.81
C PHE A 40 -7.49 -15.35 6.60
N ASP A 41 -7.55 -15.12 7.91
CA ASP A 41 -8.61 -15.63 8.79
C ASP A 41 -9.95 -14.90 8.55
N ASN A 42 -11.05 -15.56 8.94
CA ASN A 42 -12.39 -15.00 8.91
C ASN A 42 -12.89 -14.65 10.32
N VAL A 43 -13.41 -13.44 10.51
CA VAL A 43 -13.94 -12.97 11.82
C VAL A 43 -15.20 -13.71 12.26
N ARG A 44 -15.88 -14.41 11.33
CA ARG A 44 -17.04 -15.26 11.64
C ARG A 44 -16.63 -16.61 12.23
N GLU A 45 -15.38 -17.01 12.08
CA GLU A 45 -14.85 -18.32 12.49
C GLU A 45 -13.88 -18.19 13.67
N ARG A 46 -13.18 -17.06 13.78
CA ARG A 46 -12.12 -16.85 14.78
C ARG A 46 -12.24 -15.46 15.43
N PRO A 47 -12.06 -15.33 16.77
CA PRO A 47 -12.17 -14.04 17.44
C PRO A 47 -11.19 -13.00 16.88
N LEU A 48 -11.67 -11.79 16.60
CA LEU A 48 -10.88 -10.72 15.97
C LEU A 48 -9.57 -10.41 16.71
N GLY A 49 -9.60 -10.40 18.06
CA GLY A 49 -8.41 -10.16 18.86
C GLY A 49 -7.36 -11.27 18.73
N ASP A 50 -7.78 -12.51 18.50
CA ASP A 50 -6.88 -13.63 18.25
C ASP A 50 -6.29 -13.56 16.83
N ILE A 51 -7.11 -13.26 15.81
CA ILE A 51 -6.63 -12.98 14.45
C ILE A 51 -5.58 -11.86 14.46
N TRP A 52 -5.85 -10.77 15.18
CA TRP A 52 -4.92 -9.64 15.26
C TRP A 52 -3.56 -10.06 15.81
N ARG A 53 -3.51 -10.80 16.92
CA ARG A 53 -2.25 -11.17 17.58
C ARG A 53 -1.53 -12.31 16.87
N ASN A 54 -2.29 -13.31 16.43
CA ASN A 54 -1.77 -14.63 16.07
C ASN A 54 -2.08 -15.04 14.62
N GLY A 55 -2.78 -14.22 13.84
CA GLY A 55 -3.08 -14.50 12.42
C GLY A 55 -1.83 -14.46 11.54
N ALA A 56 -1.70 -15.45 10.65
CA ALA A 56 -0.52 -15.60 9.80
C ALA A 56 -0.29 -14.38 8.88
N ALA A 57 -1.34 -13.90 8.21
CA ALA A 57 -1.25 -12.70 7.38
C ALA A 57 -0.84 -11.44 8.17
N PHE A 58 -1.31 -11.29 9.41
CA PHE A 58 -0.95 -10.15 10.25
C PHE A 58 0.51 -10.18 10.67
N ASN A 59 1.04 -11.37 10.97
CA ASN A 59 2.42 -11.53 11.42
C ASN A 59 3.45 -11.63 10.28
N ALA A 60 3.03 -11.87 9.04
CA ALA A 60 3.92 -12.03 7.88
C ALA A 60 4.96 -10.90 7.71
N PHE A 61 4.54 -9.64 7.91
CA PHE A 61 5.41 -8.46 7.82
C PHE A 61 5.33 -7.57 9.07
N ARG A 62 4.93 -8.14 10.22
CA ARG A 62 4.92 -7.40 11.49
C ARG A 62 6.32 -7.37 12.10
N GLY A 63 6.68 -6.23 12.70
CA GLY A 63 8.02 -6.05 13.26
C GLY A 63 9.08 -5.90 12.16
N THR A 64 10.30 -6.32 12.45
CA THR A 64 11.49 -6.07 11.60
C THR A 64 12.21 -7.33 11.16
N GLU A 65 11.90 -8.50 11.74
CA GLU A 65 12.63 -9.75 11.50
C GLU A 65 12.55 -10.26 10.05
N TRP A 66 11.47 -9.94 9.35
CA TRP A 66 11.25 -10.32 7.94
C TRP A 66 12.07 -9.46 6.95
N MET A 67 12.61 -8.33 7.39
CA MET A 67 13.17 -7.31 6.49
C MET A 67 14.42 -7.81 5.77
N LYS A 68 14.57 -7.47 4.49
CA LYS A 68 15.82 -7.63 3.75
C LYS A 68 16.72 -6.42 3.93
N GLU A 69 17.98 -6.52 3.52
CA GLU A 69 18.82 -5.33 3.35
C GLU A 69 18.26 -4.42 2.24
N PRO A 70 18.39 -3.08 2.36
CA PRO A 70 19.05 -2.34 3.45
C PRO A 70 18.20 -2.14 4.72
N CYS A 71 16.91 -2.50 4.70
CA CYS A 71 16.00 -2.24 5.82
C CYS A 71 16.43 -2.95 7.11
N ARG A 72 16.95 -4.17 7.01
CA ARG A 72 17.36 -4.99 8.16
C ARG A 72 18.41 -4.28 9.04
N SER A 73 19.37 -3.57 8.44
CA SER A 73 20.41 -2.83 9.16
C SER A 73 20.13 -1.31 9.27
N CYS A 74 19.00 -0.81 8.76
CA CYS A 74 18.67 0.61 8.75
C CYS A 74 18.22 1.13 10.12
N ASP A 75 18.69 2.32 10.49
CA ASP A 75 18.29 3.11 11.66
C ASP A 75 16.76 3.39 11.74
N ARG A 76 16.09 3.48 10.60
CA ARG A 76 14.66 3.80 10.51
C ARG A 76 13.71 2.60 10.47
N ARG A 77 14.23 1.37 10.57
CA ARG A 77 13.44 0.14 10.41
C ARG A 77 12.25 0.02 11.37
N GLU A 78 12.30 0.65 12.54
CA GLU A 78 11.21 0.68 13.52
C GLU A 78 10.37 1.97 13.47
N ILE A 79 10.69 2.89 12.55
CA ILE A 79 9.98 4.16 12.35
C ILE A 79 9.01 4.04 11.17
N ASP A 80 9.52 3.63 10.01
CA ASP A 80 8.73 3.51 8.78
C ASP A 80 8.38 2.07 8.42
N PHE A 81 8.92 1.08 9.15
CA PHE A 81 8.67 -0.35 8.95
C PHE A 81 8.94 -0.80 7.50
N GLY A 82 9.92 -0.16 6.85
CA GLY A 82 10.32 -0.45 5.47
C GLY A 82 9.37 0.12 4.41
N GLY A 83 8.29 0.81 4.79
CA GLY A 83 7.28 1.39 3.89
C GLY A 83 6.13 0.44 3.52
N CYS A 84 5.50 0.64 2.37
CA CYS A 84 4.35 -0.13 1.88
C CYS A 84 4.73 -1.48 1.25
N ARG A 85 4.18 -2.59 1.76
CA ARG A 85 4.43 -3.95 1.24
C ARG A 85 3.78 -4.19 -0.12
N CYS A 86 2.56 -3.68 -0.32
CA CYS A 86 1.85 -3.80 -1.59
C CYS A 86 2.54 -3.02 -2.71
N GLN A 87 3.13 -1.86 -2.40
CA GLN A 87 3.92 -1.09 -3.37
C GLN A 87 5.24 -1.77 -3.70
N ALA A 88 5.94 -2.30 -2.69
CA ALA A 88 7.15 -3.09 -2.91
C ALA A 88 6.87 -4.28 -3.85
N PHE A 89 5.78 -5.02 -3.61
CA PHE A 89 5.36 -6.10 -4.50
C PHE A 89 4.99 -5.63 -5.91
N ALA A 90 4.21 -4.56 -6.04
CA ALA A 90 3.75 -4.07 -7.35
C ALA A 90 4.90 -3.65 -8.28
N ILE A 91 5.99 -3.12 -7.71
CA ILE A 91 7.16 -2.69 -8.49
C ILE A 91 8.21 -3.80 -8.55
N ALA A 92 8.67 -4.30 -7.41
CA ALA A 92 9.79 -5.24 -7.32
C ALA A 92 9.39 -6.71 -7.53
N GLY A 93 8.09 -7.03 -7.51
CA GLY A 93 7.61 -8.42 -7.53
C GLY A 93 7.80 -9.16 -6.20
N ASP A 94 8.29 -8.48 -5.16
CA ASP A 94 8.57 -9.05 -3.83
C ASP A 94 8.05 -8.13 -2.72
N ALA A 95 7.12 -8.62 -1.91
CA ALA A 95 6.54 -7.87 -0.80
C ALA A 95 7.55 -7.61 0.35
N ALA A 96 8.60 -8.43 0.45
CA ALA A 96 9.67 -8.26 1.42
C ALA A 96 10.75 -7.27 0.97
N ALA A 97 10.71 -6.79 -0.28
CA ALA A 97 11.64 -5.79 -0.78
C ALA A 97 11.43 -4.43 -0.09
N THR A 98 12.48 -3.61 -0.09
CA THR A 98 12.41 -2.21 0.37
C THR A 98 11.42 -1.44 -0.50
N ASP A 99 10.54 -0.66 0.13
CA ASP A 99 9.59 0.19 -0.60
C ASP A 99 10.36 1.11 -1.56
N PRO A 100 10.06 1.10 -2.87
CA PRO A 100 10.77 1.89 -3.87
C PRO A 100 10.57 3.41 -3.72
N ALA A 101 9.65 3.87 -2.88
CA ALA A 101 9.61 5.28 -2.47
C ALA A 101 10.85 5.69 -1.65
N CYS A 102 11.57 4.73 -1.07
CA CYS A 102 12.85 4.97 -0.41
C CYS A 102 13.98 5.11 -1.43
N HIS A 103 14.80 6.15 -1.32
CA HIS A 103 15.97 6.32 -2.19
C HIS A 103 17.03 5.22 -2.06
N LEU A 104 17.02 4.45 -0.97
CA LEU A 104 17.92 3.30 -0.79
C LEU A 104 17.42 2.03 -1.49
N SER A 105 16.20 2.01 -2.01
CA SER A 105 15.69 0.87 -2.75
C SER A 105 16.42 0.76 -4.10
N PRO A 106 16.84 -0.45 -4.53
CA PRO A 106 17.37 -0.63 -5.88
C PRO A 106 16.34 -0.29 -6.97
N ASP A 107 15.05 -0.33 -6.63
CA ASP A 107 13.94 -0.03 -7.53
C ASP A 107 13.51 1.45 -7.51
N HIS A 108 14.21 2.31 -6.78
CA HIS A 108 13.82 3.71 -6.63
C HIS A 108 13.73 4.45 -7.97
N ALA A 109 14.73 4.28 -8.84
CA ALA A 109 14.77 4.93 -10.15
C ALA A 109 13.62 4.46 -11.05
N ARG A 110 13.29 3.15 -11.00
CA ARG A 110 12.18 2.58 -11.76
C ARG A 110 10.83 3.14 -11.28
N PHE A 111 10.65 3.27 -9.97
CA PHE A 111 9.45 3.89 -9.40
C PHE A 111 9.31 5.38 -9.76
N ALA A 112 10.41 6.13 -9.71
CA ALA A 112 10.41 7.54 -10.15
C ALA A 112 10.06 7.67 -11.64
N ALA A 113 10.57 6.77 -12.49
CA ALA A 113 10.25 6.75 -13.91
C ALA A 113 8.76 6.47 -14.18
N TYR A 114 8.14 5.54 -13.45
CA TYR A 114 6.69 5.33 -13.55
C TYR A 114 5.90 6.58 -13.17
N ALA A 115 6.27 7.22 -12.06
CA ALA A 115 5.59 8.44 -11.61
C ALA A 115 5.70 9.58 -12.62
N GLU A 116 6.87 9.75 -13.25
CA GLU A 116 7.09 10.74 -14.30
C GLU A 116 6.16 10.48 -15.50
N VAL A 117 6.19 9.25 -16.04
CA VAL A 117 5.35 8.87 -17.20
C VAL A 117 3.87 9.09 -16.90
N GLU A 118 3.38 8.59 -15.77
CA GLU A 118 1.97 8.71 -15.37
C GLU A 118 1.54 10.16 -15.17
N SER A 119 2.43 11.03 -14.68
CA SER A 119 2.11 12.45 -14.44
C SER A 119 1.87 13.25 -15.72
N HIS A 120 2.41 12.78 -16.86
CA HIS A 120 2.22 13.39 -18.18
C HIS A 120 1.02 12.80 -18.94
N ILE A 121 0.38 11.76 -18.42
CA ILE A 121 -0.83 11.20 -19.04
C ILE A 121 -1.97 12.22 -18.89
N THR A 122 -2.63 12.53 -20.00
CA THR A 122 -3.80 13.42 -19.98
C THR A 122 -4.91 12.78 -19.15
N ALA A 123 -5.35 13.47 -18.10
CA ALA A 123 -6.45 13.00 -17.27
C ALA A 123 -7.74 12.85 -18.10
N PRO A 124 -8.54 11.80 -17.88
CA PRO A 124 -9.84 11.67 -18.54
C PRO A 124 -10.79 12.77 -18.05
N ASP A 125 -11.89 12.98 -18.77
CA ASP A 125 -12.94 13.90 -18.34
C ASP A 125 -13.48 13.50 -16.96
N PHE A 126 -13.42 14.44 -16.01
CA PHE A 126 -13.91 14.21 -14.66
C PHE A 126 -15.44 14.25 -14.62
N ILE A 127 -16.08 13.14 -14.23
CA ILE A 127 -17.51 13.10 -13.90
C ILE A 127 -17.67 13.23 -12.39
N TYR A 128 -18.01 14.43 -11.93
CA TYR A 128 -18.22 14.68 -10.50
C TYR A 128 -19.56 14.12 -10.04
N ARG A 129 -19.55 13.36 -8.94
CA ARG A 129 -20.78 12.92 -8.28
C ARG A 129 -21.54 14.13 -7.73
N ARG A 130 -22.85 14.19 -7.99
CA ARG A 130 -23.78 15.15 -7.39
C ARG A 130 -24.90 14.40 -6.69
N TYR A 131 -25.45 14.97 -5.63
CA TYR A 131 -26.70 14.48 -5.05
C TYR A 131 -27.78 14.47 -6.15
N GLY A 132 -28.40 13.32 -6.39
CA GLY A 132 -29.40 13.12 -7.45
C GLY A 132 -28.90 12.41 -8.73
N GLY A 133 -27.61 12.07 -8.82
CA GLY A 133 -27.02 11.42 -10.01
C GLY A 133 -26.50 12.42 -11.03
N ALA A 134 -25.37 12.11 -11.69
CA ALA A 134 -24.81 12.98 -12.72
C ALA A 134 -25.45 12.67 -14.07
N ALA A 135 -26.01 13.67 -14.75
CA ALA A 135 -26.25 13.57 -16.19
C ALA A 135 -24.89 13.52 -16.92
N ALA A 136 -24.84 12.82 -18.07
CA ALA A 136 -23.62 12.70 -18.87
C ALA A 136 -23.02 14.08 -19.17
N SER A 137 -21.73 14.24 -18.87
CA SER A 137 -21.00 15.49 -19.06
C SER A 137 -20.95 15.86 -20.55
N THR A 138 -21.51 17.01 -20.93
CA THR A 138 -21.17 17.72 -22.17
C THR A 138 -19.99 18.63 -21.87
N ALA A 139 -18.78 18.10 -21.75
CA ALA A 139 -17.61 18.91 -21.39
C ALA A 139 -17.41 20.03 -22.42
N ARG A 140 -17.47 21.29 -21.99
CA ARG A 140 -16.92 22.43 -22.75
C ARG A 140 -15.41 22.30 -22.71
N ALA A 141 -14.77 22.41 -23.88
CA ALA A 141 -13.33 22.42 -24.01
C ALA A 141 -12.69 23.45 -23.07
N LYS A 142 -11.62 23.05 -22.40
CA LYS A 142 -10.83 23.91 -21.52
C LYS A 142 -9.97 24.82 -22.41
N GLU A 143 -10.25 26.11 -22.42
CA GLU A 143 -9.43 27.08 -23.18
C GLU A 143 -8.07 27.26 -22.47
N PRO A 144 -6.94 27.26 -23.22
CA PRO A 144 -5.62 27.36 -22.61
C PRO A 144 -5.36 28.78 -22.07
N ALA A 145 -4.57 28.83 -20.99
CA ALA A 145 -4.15 30.05 -20.31
C ALA A 145 -3.02 30.77 -21.05
#